data_AF-A0A948ZL80-F1
#
_entry.id   AF-A0A948ZL80-F1
#
_cell.length_a   1.000
_cell.length_b   1.000
_cell.length_c   1.000
_cell.angle_alpha   90.00
_cell.angle_beta   90.00
_cell.angle_gamma   90.00
#
_symmetry.space_group_name_H-M   'P 1'
#
loop_
_entity.id
_entity.type
_entity.pdbx_description
1 polymer ?
#
loop_
_entity_poly.entity_id
_entity_poly.type
_entity_poly.pdbx_seq_one_letter_code
_entity_poly.pdbx_strand_id
1 'polypeptide(L)'
;MNPVLEFWDKQYSVGRPLEVGSWLSRAINRYVVGTLLNTFPRAATRIFAMSRGELAQRLCVDMEGGSYRVLRAMYEFNDPQRRGDVLNRVLMQSPAAKAARNRRSIAERMLDVCLKNQPADLPILVLALGGGDGNIEASALARSPRRNVYYCSVDKDEKAVEENRQVMQRHGLAGRGFVFTGDVAEKNDLQAVLDAARRRFDVPFDGVGIAVCHGIAEYMDLGLRGNDTLARMLTAVLACTRPEGNLVISHTDFHDRVRFVERGLHWQMRLRGMEELAAEIEKAGWRIAVCEHEPMKLITMCLAVKSDRPYMRTDSPSQVRHPRVKQRVRANARAAAVGR
;
A
#
# COMPACT_ATOMS: atom_id res chain seq x y z
N MET A 1 -6.03 -12.85 -22.02
CA MET A 1 -6.50 -12.55 -20.65
C MET A 1 -5.35 -11.89 -19.88
N ASN A 2 -5.60 -10.93 -18.97
CA ASN A 2 -4.51 -10.28 -18.21
C ASN A 2 -3.99 -11.26 -17.13
N PRO A 3 -2.74 -11.75 -17.20
CA PRO A 3 -2.24 -12.78 -16.26
C PRO A 3 -2.23 -12.32 -14.79
N VAL A 4 -2.03 -11.02 -14.55
CA VAL A 4 -2.05 -10.44 -13.20
C VAL A 4 -3.47 -10.46 -12.62
N LEU A 5 -4.47 -10.17 -13.45
CA LEU A 5 -5.88 -10.25 -13.03
C LEU A 5 -6.25 -11.68 -12.64
N GLU A 6 -5.89 -12.64 -13.49
CA GLU A 6 -6.13 -14.07 -13.24
C GLU A 6 -5.44 -14.56 -11.96
N PHE A 7 -4.22 -14.09 -11.69
CA PHE A 7 -3.50 -14.38 -10.45
C PHE A 7 -4.31 -13.93 -9.22
N TRP A 8 -4.76 -12.67 -9.19
CA TRP A 8 -5.52 -12.14 -8.06
C TRP A 8 -6.89 -12.81 -7.91
N ASP A 9 -7.59 -13.09 -9.01
CA ASP A 9 -8.89 -13.76 -8.96
C ASP A 9 -8.76 -15.20 -8.45
N LYS A 10 -7.74 -15.95 -8.91
CA LYS A 10 -7.52 -17.35 -8.49
C LYS A 10 -7.01 -17.46 -7.06
N GLN A 11 -6.02 -16.66 -6.69
CA GLN A 11 -5.35 -16.79 -5.38
C GLN A 11 -6.14 -16.11 -4.26
N TYR A 12 -6.82 -15.01 -4.58
CA TYR A 12 -7.44 -14.18 -3.57
C TYR A 12 -8.95 -14.02 -3.76
N SER A 13 -9.58 -14.39 -4.89
CA SER A 13 -11.04 -14.28 -5.08
C SER A 13 -11.59 -12.91 -4.66
N VAL A 14 -11.07 -11.85 -5.28
CA VAL A 14 -11.41 -10.48 -4.91
C VAL A 14 -12.92 -10.23 -5.15
N GLY A 15 -13.64 -9.80 -4.11
CA GLY A 15 -15.10 -9.68 -4.13
C GLY A 15 -15.68 -8.60 -5.05
N ARG A 16 -14.82 -7.78 -5.68
CA ARG A 16 -15.18 -6.81 -6.71
C ARG A 16 -14.28 -7.03 -7.94
N PRO A 17 -14.82 -6.91 -9.16
CA PRO A 17 -14.00 -6.97 -10.36
C PRO A 17 -12.88 -5.94 -10.31
N LEU A 18 -11.64 -6.39 -10.43
CA LEU A 18 -10.49 -5.49 -10.49
C LEU A 18 -10.51 -4.73 -11.82
N GLU A 19 -10.17 -3.45 -11.75
CA GLU A 19 -10.20 -2.56 -12.89
C GLU A 19 -8.97 -2.75 -13.77
N VAL A 20 -9.21 -2.83 -15.08
CA VAL A 20 -8.16 -2.88 -16.10
C VAL A 20 -8.34 -1.72 -17.10
N GLY A 21 -7.22 -1.23 -17.63
CA GLY A 21 -7.23 -0.16 -18.62
C GLY A 21 -7.62 -0.69 -19.99
N SER A 22 -8.75 -0.25 -20.55
CA SER A 22 -9.04 -0.48 -21.98
C SER A 22 -7.98 0.21 -22.85
N TRP A 23 -7.73 -0.30 -24.06
CA TRP A 23 -6.80 0.35 -24.98
C TRP A 23 -7.19 1.80 -25.25
N LEU A 24 -8.49 2.07 -25.45
CA LEU A 24 -9.01 3.42 -25.66
C LEU A 24 -8.79 4.34 -24.44
N SER A 25 -9.08 3.85 -23.23
CA SER A 25 -8.80 4.61 -22.00
C SER A 25 -7.32 4.88 -21.80
N ARG A 26 -6.44 3.94 -22.19
CA ARG A 26 -4.99 4.12 -22.16
C ARG A 26 -4.53 5.18 -23.16
N ALA A 27 -5.10 5.20 -24.37
CA ALA A 27 -4.78 6.19 -25.40
C ALA A 27 -5.26 7.60 -24.99
N ILE A 28 -6.50 7.74 -24.53
CA ILE A 28 -7.06 9.03 -24.08
C ILE A 28 -6.26 9.56 -22.87
N ASN A 29 -5.99 8.71 -21.88
CA ASN A 29 -5.23 9.15 -20.72
C ASN A 29 -3.80 9.55 -21.07
N ARG A 30 -3.14 8.83 -22.00
CA ARG A 30 -1.77 9.15 -22.40
C ARG A 30 -1.71 10.43 -23.25
N TYR A 31 -2.52 10.52 -24.29
CA TYR A 31 -2.37 11.55 -25.32
C TYR A 31 -3.22 12.80 -25.10
N VAL A 32 -4.28 12.71 -24.29
CA VAL A 32 -5.18 13.85 -24.01
C VAL A 32 -4.95 14.33 -22.59
N VAL A 33 -5.29 13.52 -21.59
CA VAL A 33 -5.22 13.92 -20.17
C VAL A 33 -3.77 14.17 -19.75
N GLY A 34 -2.89 13.21 -20.02
CA GLY A 34 -1.46 13.30 -19.72
C GLY A 34 -0.78 14.44 -20.48
N THR A 35 -1.08 14.64 -21.75
CA THR A 35 -0.52 15.77 -22.52
C THR A 35 -1.04 17.11 -22.01
N LEU A 36 -2.35 17.27 -21.79
CA LEU A 36 -2.92 18.52 -21.29
C LEU A 36 -2.36 18.89 -19.91
N LEU A 37 -2.24 17.92 -19.01
CA LEU A 37 -1.75 18.18 -17.66
C LEU A 37 -0.22 18.27 -17.55
N ASN A 38 0.54 17.58 -18.40
CA ASN A 38 2.01 17.72 -18.41
C ASN A 38 2.48 18.97 -19.17
N THR A 39 1.80 19.32 -20.26
CA THR A 39 2.17 20.47 -21.10
C THR A 39 1.56 21.77 -20.58
N PHE A 40 0.33 21.72 -20.03
CA PHE A 40 -0.39 22.88 -19.51
C PHE A 40 -0.93 22.65 -18.09
N PRO A 41 -0.09 22.30 -17.10
CA PRO A 41 -0.52 21.94 -15.76
C PRO A 41 -1.41 23.01 -15.13
N ARG A 42 -1.01 24.28 -15.22
CA ARG A 42 -1.80 25.40 -14.65
C ARG A 42 -3.19 25.55 -15.26
N ALA A 43 -3.34 25.34 -16.57
CA ALA A 43 -4.63 25.44 -17.23
C ALA A 43 -5.53 24.27 -16.86
N ALA A 44 -4.97 23.06 -16.85
CA ALA A 44 -5.70 21.87 -16.49
C ALA A 44 -6.12 21.88 -15.00
N THR A 45 -5.24 22.28 -14.08
CA THR A 45 -5.59 22.47 -12.65
C THR A 45 -6.72 23.49 -12.50
N ARG A 46 -6.69 24.62 -13.23
CA ARG A 46 -7.80 25.59 -13.22
C ARG A 46 -9.12 25.01 -13.70
N ILE A 47 -9.10 24.21 -14.77
CA ILE A 47 -10.32 23.54 -15.27
C ILE A 47 -10.86 22.58 -14.21
N PHE A 48 -10.01 21.71 -13.65
CA PHE A 48 -10.45 20.75 -12.64
C PHE A 48 -10.85 21.41 -11.32
N ALA A 49 -10.29 22.57 -10.96
CA ALA A 49 -10.69 23.35 -9.80
C ALA A 49 -12.13 23.89 -9.90
N MET A 50 -12.74 23.92 -11.08
CA MET A 50 -14.17 24.27 -11.25
C MET A 50 -15.12 23.16 -10.79
N SER A 51 -14.63 21.93 -10.64
CA SER A 51 -15.40 20.78 -10.18
C SER A 51 -15.80 20.94 -8.73
N ARG A 52 -17.05 20.61 -8.36
CA ARG A 52 -17.48 20.51 -6.95
C ARG A 52 -17.25 19.13 -6.34
N GLY A 53 -16.67 18.19 -7.10
CA GLY A 53 -16.38 16.85 -6.60
C GLY A 53 -15.18 16.82 -5.65
N GLU A 54 -15.25 15.96 -4.62
CA GLU A 54 -14.25 15.90 -3.55
C GLU A 54 -12.83 15.64 -4.07
N LEU A 55 -12.65 14.71 -5.01
CA LEU A 55 -11.31 14.40 -5.52
C LEU A 55 -10.69 15.61 -6.24
N ALA A 56 -11.47 16.30 -7.07
CA ALA A 56 -10.99 17.46 -7.80
C ALA A 56 -10.68 18.64 -6.87
N GLN A 57 -11.53 18.91 -5.87
CA GLN A 57 -11.29 19.96 -4.87
C GLN A 57 -10.00 19.69 -4.09
N ARG A 58 -9.84 18.48 -3.56
CA ARG A 58 -8.63 18.12 -2.79
C ARG A 58 -7.34 18.22 -3.60
N LEU A 59 -7.38 17.77 -4.86
CA LEU A 59 -6.19 17.76 -5.72
C LEU A 59 -5.86 19.12 -6.33
N CYS A 60 -6.86 19.91 -6.72
CA CYS A 60 -6.66 21.10 -7.55
C CYS A 60 -6.94 22.43 -6.84
N VAL A 61 -7.61 22.41 -5.69
CA VAL A 61 -7.86 23.61 -4.86
C VAL A 61 -7.06 23.52 -3.57
N ASP A 62 -7.25 22.45 -2.80
CA ASP A 62 -6.60 22.30 -1.48
C ASP A 62 -5.14 21.82 -1.59
N MET A 63 -4.74 21.34 -2.77
CA MET A 63 -3.38 20.85 -3.05
C MET A 63 -2.94 19.73 -2.08
N GLU A 64 -3.87 18.90 -1.60
CA GLU A 64 -3.64 17.81 -0.66
C GLU A 64 -3.06 16.54 -1.32
N GLY A 65 -2.22 16.71 -2.35
CA GLY A 65 -1.60 15.59 -3.07
C GLY A 65 -0.90 14.62 -2.11
N GLY A 66 -1.35 13.37 -2.10
CA GLY A 66 -0.81 12.31 -1.24
C GLY A 66 -1.42 12.18 0.15
N SER A 67 -2.43 12.99 0.49
CA SER A 67 -3.22 12.80 1.71
C SER A 67 -4.07 11.52 1.66
N TYR A 68 -4.30 10.89 2.82
CA TYR A 68 -5.25 9.79 2.96
C TYR A 68 -6.67 10.19 2.49
N ARG A 69 -7.02 11.49 2.57
CA ARG A 69 -8.32 12.01 2.11
C ARG A 69 -8.46 11.95 0.59
N VAL A 70 -7.38 12.20 -0.15
CA VAL A 70 -7.34 12.01 -1.62
C VAL A 70 -7.54 10.54 -1.95
N LEU A 71 -6.85 9.64 -1.24
CA LEU A 71 -7.01 8.20 -1.43
C LEU A 71 -8.45 7.74 -1.14
N ARG A 72 -9.06 8.24 -0.05
CA ARG A 72 -10.47 7.99 0.27
C ARG A 72 -11.40 8.44 -0.86
N ALA A 73 -11.23 9.67 -1.35
CA ALA A 73 -12.03 10.20 -2.45
C ALA A 73 -11.92 9.33 -3.71
N MET A 74 -10.74 8.78 -4.01
CA MET A 74 -10.54 7.85 -5.12
C MET A 74 -11.28 6.50 -4.95
N TYR A 75 -11.47 6.05 -3.71
CA TYR A 75 -12.13 4.78 -3.41
C TYR A 75 -13.65 4.82 -3.53
N GLU A 76 -14.26 5.99 -3.36
CA GLU A 76 -15.72 6.15 -3.28
C GLU A 76 -16.40 6.28 -4.65
N PHE A 77 -15.78 5.72 -5.70
CA PHE A 77 -16.28 5.79 -7.07
C PHE A 77 -17.73 5.29 -7.24
N ASN A 78 -18.18 4.35 -6.42
CA ASN A 78 -19.52 3.76 -6.58
C ASN A 78 -20.62 4.49 -5.81
N ASP A 79 -20.29 5.46 -4.96
CA ASP A 79 -21.28 6.25 -4.24
C ASP A 79 -21.86 7.34 -5.18
N PRO A 80 -23.15 7.26 -5.58
CA PRO A 80 -23.75 8.24 -6.47
C PRO A 80 -23.75 9.66 -5.90
N GLN A 81 -23.81 9.81 -4.57
CA GLN A 81 -23.79 11.09 -3.89
C GLN A 81 -22.40 11.72 -3.88
N ARG A 82 -21.34 10.90 -3.95
CA ARG A 82 -19.93 11.36 -3.90
C ARG A 82 -19.19 11.32 -5.23
N ARG A 83 -19.78 10.71 -6.27
CA ARG A 83 -19.23 10.67 -7.65
C ARG A 83 -18.93 12.05 -8.23
N GLY A 84 -19.62 13.10 -7.78
CA GLY A 84 -19.44 14.46 -8.24
C GLY A 84 -19.85 14.70 -9.70
N ASP A 85 -19.44 15.85 -10.22
CA ASP A 85 -19.67 16.28 -11.60
C ASP A 85 -18.79 15.54 -12.63
N VAL A 86 -18.93 15.90 -13.91
CA VAL A 86 -18.21 15.28 -15.03
C VAL A 86 -16.70 15.38 -14.87
N LEU A 87 -16.17 16.52 -14.41
CA LEU A 87 -14.73 16.73 -14.25
C LEU A 87 -14.18 15.82 -13.16
N ASN A 88 -14.89 15.71 -12.04
CA ASN A 88 -14.53 14.74 -11.00
C ASN A 88 -14.55 13.30 -11.54
N ARG A 89 -15.57 12.93 -12.33
CA ARG A 89 -15.67 11.59 -12.93
C ARG A 89 -14.50 11.29 -13.87
N VAL A 90 -14.01 12.27 -14.64
CA VAL A 90 -12.81 12.10 -15.46
C VAL A 90 -11.59 11.78 -14.59
N LEU A 91 -11.37 12.50 -13.50
CA LEU A 91 -10.28 12.21 -12.56
C LEU A 91 -10.42 10.82 -11.92
N MET A 92 -11.64 10.42 -11.55
CA MET A 92 -11.93 9.11 -10.98
C MET A 92 -11.70 7.95 -11.97
N GLN A 93 -11.71 8.23 -13.28
CA GLN A 93 -11.39 7.28 -14.34
C GLN A 93 -9.90 7.26 -14.71
N SER A 94 -9.08 8.09 -14.08
CA SER A 94 -7.64 8.11 -14.29
C SER A 94 -6.99 6.77 -13.88
N PRO A 95 -5.86 6.38 -14.48
CA PRO A 95 -5.17 5.15 -14.13
C PRO A 95 -4.78 5.07 -12.65
N ALA A 96 -4.39 6.19 -12.04
CA ALA A 96 -4.04 6.27 -10.63
C ALA A 96 -5.23 5.96 -9.72
N ALA A 97 -6.41 6.54 -10.00
CA ALA A 97 -7.62 6.26 -9.23
C ALA A 97 -8.07 4.80 -9.37
N LYS A 98 -7.93 4.21 -10.56
CA LYS A 98 -8.20 2.77 -10.81
C LYS A 98 -7.24 1.87 -10.02
N ALA A 99 -5.94 2.15 -10.10
CA ALA A 99 -4.93 1.41 -9.37
C ALA A 99 -5.14 1.52 -7.85
N ALA A 100 -5.50 2.69 -7.34
CA ALA A 100 -5.84 2.88 -5.93
C ALA A 100 -7.03 1.99 -5.51
N ARG A 101 -8.10 1.93 -6.32
CA ARG A 101 -9.25 1.04 -6.05
C ARG A 101 -8.89 -0.44 -6.09
N ASN A 102 -8.03 -0.83 -7.04
CA ASN A 102 -7.48 -2.19 -7.06
C ASN A 102 -6.66 -2.48 -5.81
N ARG A 103 -5.75 -1.58 -5.41
CA ARG A 103 -4.96 -1.66 -4.17
C ARG A 103 -5.88 -1.89 -2.97
N ARG A 104 -6.93 -1.08 -2.81
CA ARG A 104 -7.89 -1.25 -1.71
C ARG A 104 -8.51 -2.65 -1.72
N SER A 105 -9.01 -3.10 -2.86
CA SER A 105 -9.71 -4.38 -2.97
C SER A 105 -8.80 -5.58 -2.71
N ILE A 106 -7.55 -5.52 -3.20
CA ILE A 106 -6.52 -6.53 -2.96
C ILE A 106 -6.08 -6.50 -1.49
N ALA A 107 -5.84 -5.32 -0.91
CA ALA A 107 -5.43 -5.15 0.49
C ALA A 107 -6.45 -5.70 1.47
N GLU A 108 -7.73 -5.33 1.31
CA GLU A 108 -8.83 -5.86 2.13
C GLU A 108 -8.86 -7.39 2.07
N ARG A 109 -8.65 -7.96 0.88
CA ARG A 109 -8.68 -9.41 0.71
C ARG A 109 -7.44 -10.12 1.26
N MET A 110 -6.26 -9.55 1.10
CA MET A 110 -5.03 -10.05 1.74
C MET A 110 -5.19 -10.07 3.26
N LEU A 111 -5.76 -9.01 3.83
CA LEU A 111 -6.04 -8.93 5.27
C LEU A 111 -7.06 -10.01 5.69
N ASP A 112 -8.14 -10.21 4.92
CA ASP A 112 -9.11 -11.30 5.19
C ASP A 112 -8.44 -12.69 5.19
N VAL A 113 -7.51 -12.95 4.26
CA VAL A 113 -6.75 -14.21 4.21
C VAL A 113 -5.82 -14.33 5.41
N CYS A 114 -5.09 -13.27 5.77
CA CYS A 114 -4.22 -13.28 6.94
C CYS A 114 -5.03 -13.57 8.21
N LEU A 115 -6.17 -12.90 8.43
CA LEU A 115 -7.04 -13.11 9.59
C LEU A 115 -7.55 -14.54 9.72
N LYS A 116 -7.83 -15.22 8.60
CA LYS A 116 -8.26 -16.62 8.57
C LYS A 116 -7.13 -17.60 8.90
N ASN A 117 -5.90 -17.28 8.50
CA ASN A 117 -4.74 -18.15 8.68
C ASN A 117 -4.10 -18.02 10.07
N GLN A 118 -4.44 -16.99 10.84
CA GLN A 118 -3.97 -16.85 12.22
C GLN A 118 -4.62 -17.90 13.14
N PRO A 119 -3.92 -18.42 14.18
CA PRO A 119 -4.47 -19.41 15.12
C PRO A 119 -5.78 -18.92 15.75
N ALA A 120 -6.82 -19.76 15.78
CA ALA A 120 -8.20 -19.37 16.14
C ALA A 120 -8.37 -18.95 17.61
N ASP A 121 -7.59 -19.57 18.48
CA ASP A 121 -7.55 -19.43 19.93
C ASP A 121 -6.80 -18.18 20.40
N LEU A 122 -5.85 -17.68 19.61
CA LEU A 122 -5.02 -16.54 20.01
C LEU A 122 -5.63 -15.18 19.62
N PRO A 123 -5.52 -14.15 20.48
CA PRO A 123 -5.87 -12.79 20.10
C PRO A 123 -4.96 -12.30 18.96
N ILE A 124 -5.53 -11.48 18.09
CA ILE A 124 -4.83 -10.90 16.94
C ILE A 124 -4.84 -9.38 17.10
N LEU A 125 -3.67 -8.78 17.17
CA LEU A 125 -3.51 -7.34 16.99
C LEU A 125 -3.14 -7.06 15.54
N VAL A 126 -4.00 -6.29 14.86
CA VAL A 126 -3.75 -5.71 13.54
C VAL A 126 -3.19 -4.31 13.72
N LEU A 127 -2.01 -4.05 13.18
CA LEU A 127 -1.30 -2.78 13.23
C LEU A 127 -1.33 -2.09 11.86
N ALA A 128 -1.96 -0.92 11.76
CA ALA A 128 -1.89 -0.08 10.56
C ALA A 128 -0.85 1.01 10.70
N LEU A 129 0.11 1.07 9.77
CA LEU A 129 1.18 2.07 9.72
C LEU A 129 0.74 3.22 8.82
N GLY A 130 0.52 4.40 9.39
CA GLY A 130 -0.09 5.52 8.66
C GLY A 130 -1.51 5.16 8.20
N GLY A 131 -2.35 4.70 9.13
CA GLY A 131 -3.64 4.12 8.81
C GLY A 131 -4.67 5.11 8.26
N GLY A 132 -4.42 6.42 8.33
CA GLY A 132 -5.38 7.42 7.90
C GLY A 132 -6.71 7.25 8.64
N ASP A 133 -7.81 7.20 7.90
CA ASP A 133 -9.14 6.97 8.47
C ASP A 133 -9.45 5.50 8.83
N GLY A 134 -8.55 4.55 8.53
CA GLY A 134 -8.70 3.13 8.89
C GLY A 134 -9.80 2.38 8.14
N ASN A 135 -10.36 2.92 7.04
CA ASN A 135 -11.47 2.29 6.33
C ASN A 135 -11.14 0.92 5.74
N ILE A 136 -9.90 0.72 5.27
CA ILE A 136 -9.45 -0.53 4.65
C ILE A 136 -9.51 -1.65 5.70
N GLU A 137 -8.90 -1.40 6.85
CA GLU A 137 -8.81 -2.37 7.93
C GLU A 137 -10.15 -2.57 8.62
N ALA A 138 -10.89 -1.51 8.93
CA ALA A 138 -12.20 -1.59 9.56
C ALA A 138 -13.19 -2.44 8.74
N SER A 139 -13.17 -2.30 7.42
CA SER A 139 -14.03 -3.06 6.51
C SER A 139 -13.74 -4.57 6.57
N ALA A 140 -12.46 -4.96 6.57
CA ALA A 140 -12.05 -6.37 6.68
C ALA A 140 -12.35 -6.93 8.08
N LEU A 141 -12.01 -6.18 9.13
CA LEU A 141 -12.22 -6.56 10.52
C LEU A 141 -13.69 -6.76 10.87
N ALA A 142 -14.58 -5.90 10.36
CA ALA A 142 -16.02 -6.00 10.58
C ALA A 142 -16.64 -7.25 9.93
N ARG A 143 -16.06 -7.74 8.82
CA ARG A 143 -16.49 -8.98 8.15
C ARG A 143 -15.92 -10.24 8.78
N SER A 144 -14.86 -10.12 9.58
CA SER A 144 -14.25 -11.26 10.24
C SER A 144 -15.22 -11.85 11.28
N PRO A 145 -15.47 -13.18 11.25
CA PRO A 145 -16.30 -13.82 12.28
C PRO A 145 -15.61 -13.85 13.65
N ARG A 146 -14.30 -13.54 13.69
CA ARG A 146 -13.50 -13.59 14.91
C ARG A 146 -13.76 -12.38 15.81
N ARG A 147 -14.09 -12.65 17.07
CA ARG A 147 -14.29 -11.61 18.09
C ARG A 147 -12.98 -11.15 18.72
N ASN A 148 -11.96 -12.00 18.76
CA ASN A 148 -10.62 -11.75 19.33
C ASN A 148 -9.65 -11.02 18.39
N VAL A 149 -10.16 -10.13 17.54
CA VAL A 149 -9.35 -9.31 16.63
C VAL A 149 -9.45 -7.86 17.06
N TYR A 150 -8.28 -7.26 17.24
CA TYR A 150 -8.06 -5.90 17.72
C TYR A 150 -7.27 -5.11 16.71
N TYR A 151 -7.43 -3.79 16.74
CA TYR A 151 -6.85 -2.86 15.79
C TYR A 151 -6.13 -1.73 16.51
N CYS A 152 -4.94 -1.41 16.02
CA CYS A 152 -4.21 -0.20 16.36
C CYS A 152 -3.77 0.48 15.07
N SER A 153 -4.13 1.75 14.89
CA SER A 153 -3.48 2.60 13.89
C SER A 153 -2.34 3.39 14.55
N VAL A 154 -1.20 3.50 13.87
CA VAL A 154 -0.15 4.45 14.25
C VAL A 154 -0.18 5.58 13.24
N ASP A 155 -0.54 6.78 13.70
CA ASP A 155 -0.65 7.96 12.84
C ASP A 155 -0.33 9.24 13.62
N LYS A 156 0.26 10.22 12.92
CA LYS A 156 0.61 11.54 13.49
C LYS A 156 -0.38 12.64 13.11
N ASP A 157 -1.25 12.41 12.13
CA ASP A 157 -2.28 13.37 11.73
C ASP A 157 -3.47 13.31 12.70
N GLU A 158 -3.68 14.38 13.48
CA GLU A 158 -4.80 14.50 14.42
C GLU A 158 -6.17 14.31 13.77
N LYS A 159 -6.34 14.75 12.52
CA LYS A 159 -7.60 14.55 11.78
C LYS A 159 -7.77 13.09 11.36
N ALA A 160 -6.68 12.41 11.00
CA ALA A 160 -6.73 10.97 10.74
C ALA A 160 -7.15 10.22 12.01
N VAL A 161 -6.59 10.60 13.17
CA VAL A 161 -6.95 10.03 14.48
C VAL A 161 -8.45 10.15 14.76
N GLU A 162 -9.02 11.33 14.55
CA GLU A 162 -10.44 11.58 14.81
C GLU A 162 -11.35 10.85 13.81
N GLU A 163 -11.05 10.94 12.51
CA GLU A 163 -11.84 10.24 11.48
C GLU A 163 -11.77 8.71 11.65
N ASN A 164 -10.63 8.17 12.09
CA ASN A 164 -10.46 6.75 12.37
C ASN A 164 -11.39 6.28 13.49
N ARG A 165 -11.53 7.03 14.59
CA ARG A 165 -12.51 6.70 15.65
C ARG A 165 -13.94 6.61 15.10
N GLN A 166 -14.32 7.57 14.25
CA GLN A 166 -15.65 7.59 13.63
C GLN A 166 -15.85 6.41 12.67
N VAL A 167 -14.83 6.00 11.92
CA VAL A 167 -14.86 4.80 11.08
C VAL A 167 -15.02 3.55 11.94
N MET A 168 -14.20 3.40 12.99
CA MET A 168 -14.28 2.24 13.90
C MET A 168 -15.68 2.15 14.53
N GLN A 169 -16.27 3.26 14.95
CA GLN A 169 -17.63 3.28 15.48
C GLN A 169 -18.67 2.81 14.45
N ARG A 170 -18.62 3.35 13.22
CA ARG A 170 -19.53 2.95 12.12
C ARG A 170 -19.45 1.46 11.78
N HIS A 171 -18.28 0.85 11.97
CA HIS A 171 -18.05 -0.57 11.73
C HIS A 171 -18.26 -1.46 12.98
N GLY A 172 -18.71 -0.92 14.12
CA GLY A 172 -18.92 -1.70 15.34
C GLY A 172 -17.62 -2.18 16.01
N LEU A 173 -16.53 -1.42 15.80
CA LEU A 173 -15.18 -1.70 16.27
C LEU A 173 -14.69 -0.73 17.36
N ALA A 174 -15.52 0.18 17.85
CA ALA A 174 -15.12 1.20 18.85
C ALA A 174 -14.47 0.61 20.12
N GLY A 175 -14.88 -0.59 20.56
CA GLY A 175 -14.28 -1.29 21.71
C GLY A 175 -13.04 -2.12 21.37
N ARG A 176 -12.71 -2.28 20.08
CA ARG A 176 -11.65 -3.16 19.57
C ARG A 176 -10.62 -2.44 18.72
N GLY A 177 -10.74 -1.11 18.59
CA GLY A 177 -9.86 -0.26 17.80
C GLY A 177 -9.40 0.94 18.61
N PHE A 178 -8.15 1.35 18.42
CA PHE A 178 -7.67 2.65 18.88
C PHE A 178 -6.60 3.18 17.93
N VAL A 179 -6.22 4.44 18.14
CA VAL A 179 -5.15 5.10 17.42
C VAL A 179 -4.07 5.48 18.42
N PHE A 180 -2.83 5.15 18.09
CA PHE A 180 -1.62 5.49 18.81
C PHE A 180 -0.90 6.61 18.04
N THR A 181 -0.63 7.73 18.69
CA THR A 181 0.13 8.82 18.07
C THR A 181 1.62 8.55 18.20
N GLY A 182 2.31 8.34 17.09
CA GLY A 182 3.74 8.04 17.05
C GLY A 182 4.30 7.95 15.64
N ASP A 183 5.61 7.74 15.53
CA ASP A 183 6.32 7.54 14.28
C ASP A 183 6.52 6.04 13.99
N VAL A 184 6.03 5.61 12.83
CA VAL A 184 6.13 4.22 12.36
C VAL A 184 7.56 3.79 12.03
N ALA A 185 8.49 4.73 11.84
CA ALA A 185 9.91 4.45 11.62
C ALA A 185 10.67 4.24 12.94
N GLU A 186 10.09 4.64 14.08
CA GLU A 186 10.73 4.58 15.39
C GLU A 186 10.38 3.28 16.13
N LYS A 187 11.40 2.48 16.44
CA LYS A 187 11.25 1.18 17.10
C LYS A 187 10.59 1.30 18.47
N ASN A 188 10.93 2.33 19.23
CA ASN A 188 10.40 2.54 20.58
C ASN A 188 8.89 2.83 20.55
N ASP A 189 8.42 3.58 19.55
CA ASP A 189 6.99 3.86 19.38
C ASP A 189 6.22 2.58 19.04
N LEU A 190 6.74 1.74 18.14
CA LEU A 190 6.10 0.46 17.81
C LEU A 190 6.13 -0.55 18.96
N GLN A 191 7.12 -0.48 19.85
CA GLN A 191 7.11 -1.27 21.09
C GLN A 191 6.05 -0.75 22.06
N ALA A 192 5.94 0.57 22.23
CA ALA A 192 4.94 1.20 23.09
C ALA A 192 3.49 0.90 22.64
N VAL A 193 3.26 0.65 21.34
CA VAL A 193 1.96 0.19 20.81
C VAL A 193 1.49 -1.10 21.48
N LEU A 194 2.38 -2.07 21.69
CA LEU A 194 2.00 -3.34 22.33
C LEU A 194 1.55 -3.12 23.77
N ASP A 195 2.27 -2.30 24.53
CA ASP A 195 1.93 -1.99 25.92
C ASP A 195 0.67 -1.13 26.03
N ALA A 196 0.44 -0.23 25.08
CA ALA A 196 -0.80 0.51 24.96
C ALA A 196 -1.98 -0.43 24.65
N ALA A 197 -1.82 -1.35 23.69
CA ALA A 197 -2.86 -2.30 23.31
C ALA A 197 -3.22 -3.26 24.45
N ARG A 198 -2.21 -3.79 25.17
CA ARG A 198 -2.41 -4.65 26.35
C ARG A 198 -3.24 -3.95 27.42
N ARG A 199 -2.89 -2.71 27.77
CA ARG A 199 -3.63 -1.91 28.76
C ARG A 199 -5.03 -1.51 28.28
N ARG A 200 -5.18 -1.17 27.00
CA ARG A 200 -6.43 -0.66 26.42
C ARG A 200 -7.50 -1.74 26.31
N PHE A 201 -7.10 -2.97 25.98
CA PHE A 201 -8.00 -4.07 25.70
C PHE A 201 -8.05 -5.11 26.82
N ASP A 202 -7.12 -5.06 27.78
CA ASP A 202 -6.94 -6.09 28.82
C ASP A 202 -6.72 -7.48 28.21
N VAL A 203 -5.81 -7.54 27.22
CA VAL A 203 -5.50 -8.77 26.46
C VAL A 203 -3.98 -8.98 26.40
N PRO A 204 -3.49 -10.20 26.70
CA PRO A 204 -2.07 -10.52 26.60
C PRO A 204 -1.68 -10.76 25.15
N PHE A 205 -1.23 -9.70 24.45
CA PHE A 205 -0.65 -9.84 23.12
C PHE A 205 0.82 -10.24 23.20
N ASP A 206 1.19 -11.32 22.52
CA ASP A 206 2.60 -11.75 22.35
C ASP A 206 3.32 -11.00 21.22
N GLY A 207 2.60 -10.15 20.49
CA GLY A 207 3.12 -9.33 19.41
C GLY A 207 2.01 -8.92 18.43
N VAL A 208 2.39 -8.14 17.42
CA VAL A 208 1.53 -7.83 16.29
C VAL A 208 1.32 -9.10 15.46
N GLY A 209 0.08 -9.46 15.19
CA GLY A 209 -0.26 -10.61 14.35
C GLY A 209 -0.22 -10.26 12.87
N ILE A 210 -0.71 -9.07 12.51
CA ILE A 210 -0.76 -8.58 11.13
C ILE A 210 -0.40 -7.09 11.12
N ALA A 211 0.62 -6.70 10.38
CA ALA A 211 0.96 -5.32 10.10
C ALA A 211 0.51 -4.96 8.67
N VAL A 212 -0.06 -3.77 8.49
CA VAL A 212 -0.49 -3.27 7.18
C VAL A 212 0.11 -1.88 6.91
N CYS A 213 0.63 -1.69 5.70
CA CYS A 213 1.34 -0.50 5.26
C CYS A 213 0.88 -0.11 3.85
N HIS A 214 -0.11 0.78 3.79
CA HIS A 214 -0.74 1.18 2.53
C HIS A 214 -0.54 2.67 2.26
N GLY A 215 0.20 2.99 1.21
CA GLY A 215 0.45 4.37 0.78
C GLY A 215 1.57 5.08 1.56
N ILE A 216 1.83 4.76 2.83
CA ILE A 216 2.88 5.47 3.59
C ILE A 216 4.31 5.20 3.08
N ALA A 217 4.59 4.01 2.53
CA ALA A 217 5.89 3.66 1.97
C ALA A 217 6.32 4.58 0.81
N GLU A 218 5.36 5.18 0.10
CA GLU A 218 5.56 6.11 -1.01
C GLU A 218 6.08 7.47 -0.53
N TYR A 219 5.94 7.79 0.76
CA TYR A 219 6.40 9.06 1.35
C TYR A 219 7.67 8.89 2.19
N MET A 220 8.17 7.66 2.34
CA MET A 220 9.45 7.40 2.98
C MET A 220 10.59 7.67 2.01
N ASP A 221 11.63 8.36 2.51
CA ASP A 221 12.83 8.71 1.76
C ASP A 221 12.57 9.60 0.53
N LEU A 222 11.56 10.49 0.61
CA LEU A 222 11.30 11.50 -0.42
C LEU A 222 12.53 12.37 -0.67
N GLY A 223 12.91 12.50 -1.95
CA GLY A 223 14.09 13.27 -2.35
C GLY A 223 15.44 12.62 -2.02
N LEU A 224 15.45 11.42 -1.41
CA LEU A 224 16.67 10.71 -1.05
C LEU A 224 16.94 9.57 -2.05
N ARG A 225 18.23 9.24 -2.24
CA ARG A 225 18.66 8.11 -3.10
C ARG A 225 18.57 6.76 -2.39
N GLY A 226 18.57 6.75 -1.06
CA GLY A 226 18.53 5.54 -0.23
C GLY A 226 17.12 5.11 0.16
N ASN A 227 17.07 4.05 0.98
CA ASN A 227 15.84 3.47 1.54
C ASN A 227 15.93 3.38 3.08
N ASP A 228 16.67 4.29 3.71
CA ASP A 228 17.03 4.16 5.12
C ASP A 228 15.80 4.26 6.04
N THR A 229 14.86 5.14 5.73
CA THR A 229 13.62 5.29 6.52
C THR A 229 12.70 4.09 6.32
N LEU A 230 12.54 3.64 5.08
CA LEU A 230 11.80 2.42 4.79
C LEU A 230 12.40 1.20 5.50
N ALA A 231 13.72 1.05 5.45
CA ALA A 231 14.44 -0.04 6.12
C ALA A 231 14.25 0.01 7.64
N ARG A 232 14.37 1.19 8.26
CA ARG A 232 14.11 1.36 9.71
C ARG A 232 12.69 0.94 10.08
N MET A 233 11.67 1.39 9.33
CA MET A 233 10.28 0.99 9.55
C MET A 233 10.12 -0.53 9.42
N LEU A 234 10.63 -1.16 8.34
CA LEU A 234 10.50 -2.60 8.13
C LEU A 234 11.12 -3.43 9.25
N THR A 235 12.29 -3.02 9.76
CA THR A 235 12.96 -3.65 10.90
C THR A 235 12.21 -3.42 12.21
N ALA A 236 11.70 -2.21 12.44
CA ALA A 236 10.93 -1.88 13.64
C ALA A 236 9.65 -2.72 13.72
N VAL A 237 8.92 -2.84 12.61
CA VAL A 237 7.70 -3.64 12.51
C VAL A 237 8.00 -5.13 12.68
N LEU A 238 9.09 -5.64 12.08
CA LEU A 238 9.49 -7.03 12.28
C LEU A 238 9.77 -7.33 13.76
N ALA A 239 10.37 -6.39 14.47
CA ALA A 239 10.74 -6.55 15.89
C ALA A 239 9.52 -6.69 16.80
N CYS A 240 8.42 -5.98 16.55
CA CYS A 240 7.18 -6.08 17.34
C CYS A 240 6.19 -7.13 16.82
N THR A 241 6.42 -7.70 15.64
CA THR A 241 5.59 -8.76 15.05
C THR A 241 5.88 -10.10 15.70
N ARG A 242 4.86 -10.90 16.01
CA ARG A 242 5.03 -12.25 16.56
C ARG A 242 5.56 -13.24 15.49
N PRO A 243 6.16 -14.38 15.86
CA PRO A 243 6.47 -15.44 14.91
C PRO A 243 5.23 -15.83 14.09
N GLU A 244 5.41 -16.10 12.80
CA GLU A 244 4.35 -16.36 11.81
C GLU A 244 3.36 -15.19 11.62
N GLY A 245 3.68 -13.99 12.13
CA GLY A 245 2.94 -12.77 11.84
C GLY A 245 3.15 -12.29 10.40
N ASN A 246 2.19 -11.51 9.90
CA ASN A 246 2.14 -11.06 8.51
C ASN A 246 2.45 -9.57 8.37
N LEU A 247 3.06 -9.19 7.25
CA LEU A 247 3.16 -7.82 6.76
C LEU A 247 2.45 -7.74 5.40
N VAL A 248 1.46 -6.87 5.28
CA VAL A 248 0.88 -6.47 4.00
C VAL A 248 1.37 -5.08 3.67
N ILE A 249 2.10 -4.91 2.58
CA ILE A 249 2.67 -3.62 2.17
C ILE A 249 2.40 -3.36 0.69
N SER A 250 2.12 -2.10 0.36
CA SER A 250 1.93 -1.68 -1.03
C SER A 250 2.78 -0.47 -1.36
N HIS A 251 3.24 -0.39 -2.61
CA HIS A 251 4.11 0.70 -3.08
C HIS A 251 3.79 1.10 -4.52
N THR A 252 3.83 2.39 -4.84
CA THR A 252 3.66 2.88 -6.22
C THR A 252 4.97 2.73 -7.02
N ASP A 253 4.89 2.02 -8.14
CA ASP A 253 6.04 1.70 -9.02
C ASP A 253 6.34 2.83 -10.02
N PHE A 254 7.53 2.79 -10.60
CA PHE A 254 7.92 3.62 -11.74
C PHE A 254 7.04 3.32 -12.95
N HIS A 255 6.21 4.29 -13.31
CA HIS A 255 5.45 4.24 -14.55
C HIS A 255 5.27 5.66 -15.12
N ASP A 256 5.34 5.80 -16.44
CA ASP A 256 5.09 7.06 -17.15
C ASP A 256 3.78 7.77 -16.76
N ARG A 257 2.79 7.00 -16.27
CA ARG A 257 1.48 7.52 -15.85
C ARG A 257 1.51 8.14 -14.46
N VAL A 258 2.47 7.75 -13.62
CA VAL A 258 2.67 8.29 -12.27
C VAL A 258 3.42 9.61 -12.34
N ARG A 259 4.37 9.76 -13.29
CA ARG A 259 5.06 11.04 -13.54
C ARG A 259 4.11 12.22 -13.82
N PHE A 260 2.95 11.94 -14.40
CA PHE A 260 1.89 12.93 -14.60
C PHE A 260 1.33 13.45 -13.26
N VAL A 261 1.09 12.56 -12.29
CA VAL A 261 0.52 12.89 -10.98
C VAL A 261 1.46 13.78 -10.17
N GLU A 262 2.77 13.51 -10.21
CA GLU A 262 3.78 14.31 -9.51
C GLU A 262 3.87 15.76 -10.02
N ARG A 263 3.80 15.96 -11.33
CA ARG A 263 4.00 17.28 -11.96
C ARG A 263 2.72 18.11 -12.03
N GLY A 264 1.61 17.50 -12.40
CA GLY A 264 0.35 18.21 -12.63
C GLY A 264 -0.45 18.47 -11.35
N LEU A 265 -0.30 17.61 -10.33
CA LEU A 265 -1.10 17.61 -9.12
C LEU A 265 -0.27 17.79 -7.83
N HIS A 266 1.02 18.15 -7.98
CA HIS A 266 1.96 18.35 -6.87
C HIS A 266 2.06 17.19 -5.89
N TRP A 267 1.71 15.98 -6.33
CA TRP A 267 1.71 14.80 -5.50
C TRP A 267 3.05 14.08 -5.62
N GLN A 268 4.01 14.46 -4.77
CA GLN A 268 5.35 13.89 -4.77
C GLN A 268 5.39 12.54 -4.05
N MET A 269 5.99 11.53 -4.68
CA MET A 269 6.17 10.19 -4.13
C MET A 269 7.59 9.69 -4.42
N ARG A 270 8.11 8.83 -3.56
CA ARG A 270 9.31 8.03 -3.85
C ARG A 270 8.86 6.78 -4.60
N LEU A 271 9.01 6.78 -5.92
CA LEU A 271 8.70 5.61 -6.75
C LEU A 271 9.80 4.56 -6.58
N ARG A 272 9.45 3.28 -6.48
CA ARG A 272 10.41 2.17 -6.34
C ARG A 272 9.94 1.00 -7.20
N GLY A 273 10.90 0.31 -7.81
CA GLY A 273 10.62 -0.93 -8.51
C GLY A 273 10.10 -2.00 -7.56
N MET A 274 9.29 -2.92 -8.07
CA MET A 274 8.90 -4.13 -7.33
C MET A 274 10.10 -4.89 -6.75
N GLU A 275 11.19 -5.02 -7.51
CA GLU A 275 12.42 -5.68 -7.07
C GLU A 275 13.13 -4.91 -5.95
N GLU A 276 13.10 -3.58 -6.00
CA GLU A 276 13.67 -2.71 -4.95
C GLU A 276 12.89 -2.88 -3.65
N LEU A 277 11.54 -2.81 -3.71
CA LEU A 277 10.69 -3.06 -2.55
C LEU A 277 10.93 -4.47 -1.97
N ALA A 278 10.94 -5.50 -2.82
CA ALA A 278 11.15 -6.87 -2.39
C ALA A 278 12.52 -7.06 -1.69
N ALA A 279 13.57 -6.44 -2.24
CA ALA A 279 14.90 -6.50 -1.66
C ALA A 279 14.96 -5.86 -0.26
N GLU A 280 14.33 -4.70 -0.05
CA GLU A 280 14.30 -4.06 1.28
C GLU A 280 13.50 -4.88 2.30
N ILE A 281 12.37 -5.50 1.88
CA ILE A 281 11.57 -6.39 2.73
C ILE A 281 12.39 -7.61 3.16
N GLU A 282 13.05 -8.29 2.22
CA GLU A 282 13.88 -9.46 2.51
C GLU A 282 15.12 -9.10 3.36
N LYS A 283 15.76 -7.97 3.06
CA LYS A 283 16.91 -7.43 3.82
C LYS A 283 16.53 -7.15 5.28
N ALA A 284 15.31 -6.69 5.54
CA ALA A 284 14.81 -6.48 6.89
C ALA A 284 14.56 -7.80 7.66
N GLY A 285 14.54 -8.96 6.98
CA GLY A 285 14.37 -10.29 7.58
C GLY A 285 13.01 -10.94 7.30
N TRP A 286 12.14 -10.30 6.52
CA TRP A 286 10.84 -10.88 6.16
C TRP A 286 10.97 -11.93 5.05
N ARG A 287 10.06 -12.91 5.04
CA ARG A 287 9.91 -13.88 3.94
C ARG A 287 8.74 -13.49 3.06
N ILE A 288 8.99 -13.20 1.79
CA ILE A 288 7.94 -12.80 0.85
C ILE A 288 7.11 -14.02 0.45
N ALA A 289 5.80 -13.97 0.73
CA ALA A 289 4.82 -14.94 0.27
C ALA A 289 4.26 -14.57 -1.11
N VAL A 290 3.96 -13.29 -1.32
CA VAL A 290 3.45 -12.73 -2.59
C VAL A 290 4.09 -11.38 -2.81
N CYS A 291 4.49 -11.08 -4.05
CA CYS A 291 4.89 -9.74 -4.47
C CYS A 291 4.58 -9.56 -5.94
N GLU A 292 3.49 -8.86 -6.25
CA GLU A 292 2.96 -8.71 -7.60
C GLU A 292 2.25 -7.36 -7.75
N HIS A 293 2.17 -6.84 -8.96
CA HIS A 293 1.43 -5.62 -9.25
C HIS A 293 -0.08 -5.85 -9.19
N GLU A 294 -0.83 -4.77 -8.93
CA GLU A 294 -2.25 -4.74 -9.28
C GLU A 294 -2.45 -4.69 -10.82
N PRO A 295 -3.64 -5.03 -11.37
CA PRO A 295 -3.82 -5.21 -12.81
C PRO A 295 -3.51 -4.01 -13.73
N MET A 296 -3.44 -2.78 -13.21
CA MET A 296 -3.00 -1.57 -13.92
C MET A 296 -1.48 -1.42 -13.97
N LYS A 297 -0.74 -2.22 -13.19
CA LYS A 297 0.72 -2.22 -13.06
C LYS A 297 1.31 -0.90 -12.56
N LEU A 298 0.58 -0.22 -11.68
CA LEU A 298 1.05 1.03 -11.06
C LEU A 298 1.43 0.84 -9.59
N ILE A 299 0.84 -0.14 -8.92
CA ILE A 299 1.07 -0.39 -7.50
C ILE A 299 1.49 -1.84 -7.32
N THR A 300 2.61 -2.06 -6.64
CA THR A 300 3.05 -3.37 -6.16
C THR A 300 2.34 -3.68 -4.84
N MET A 301 1.80 -4.90 -4.73
CA MET A 301 1.22 -5.46 -3.51
C MET A 301 2.11 -6.60 -3.02
N CYS A 302 2.53 -6.55 -1.76
CA CYS A 302 3.36 -7.57 -1.15
C CYS A 302 2.74 -8.10 0.15
N LEU A 303 2.73 -9.42 0.28
CA LEU A 303 2.48 -10.14 1.52
C LEU A 303 3.79 -10.81 1.94
N ALA A 304 4.22 -10.55 3.16
CA ALA A 304 5.40 -11.16 3.76
C ALA A 304 5.08 -11.74 5.14
N VAL A 305 5.90 -12.68 5.58
CA VAL A 305 5.72 -13.44 6.83
C VAL A 305 7.00 -13.38 7.64
N LYS A 306 6.87 -13.20 8.95
CA LYS A 306 7.98 -13.39 9.89
C LYS A 306 8.13 -14.90 10.15
N SER A 307 9.01 -15.56 9.42
CA SER A 307 9.26 -16.99 9.61
C SER A 307 10.73 -17.33 9.47
N ASP A 308 11.18 -18.24 10.33
CA ASP A 308 12.51 -18.86 10.25
C ASP A 308 12.55 -19.98 9.21
N ARG A 309 11.38 -20.44 8.75
CA ARG A 309 11.27 -21.51 7.76
C ARG A 309 11.36 -20.94 6.33
N PRO A 310 11.86 -21.73 5.37
CA PRO A 310 11.70 -21.40 3.96
C PRO A 310 10.22 -21.27 3.62
N TYR A 311 9.82 -20.12 3.10
CA TYR A 311 8.44 -19.88 2.66
C TYR A 311 8.35 -20.03 1.15
N MET A 312 7.35 -20.76 0.67
CA MET A 312 7.13 -20.91 -0.77
C MET A 312 6.45 -19.65 -1.30
N ARG A 313 7.20 -18.85 -2.06
CA ARG A 313 6.68 -17.68 -2.74
C ARG A 313 5.71 -18.11 -3.85
N THR A 314 4.54 -17.50 -3.88
CA THR A 314 3.58 -17.66 -4.97
C THR A 314 3.81 -16.54 -5.98
N ASP A 315 4.39 -16.89 -7.12
CA ASP A 315 4.67 -15.97 -8.21
C ASP A 315 3.53 -16.01 -9.24
N SER A 316 3.18 -14.84 -9.77
CA SER A 316 2.31 -14.75 -10.95
C SER A 316 3.02 -15.33 -12.17
N PRO A 317 2.29 -15.87 -13.16
CA PRO A 317 2.85 -16.25 -14.47
C PRO A 317 3.58 -15.11 -15.19
N SER A 318 3.30 -13.85 -14.86
CA SER A 318 4.05 -12.69 -15.36
C SER A 318 5.48 -12.57 -14.83
N GLN A 319 5.84 -13.39 -13.85
CA GLN A 319 7.15 -13.39 -13.17
C GLN A 319 7.90 -14.72 -13.32
N VAL A 320 7.80 -15.40 -14.47
CA VAL A 320 8.78 -16.45 -14.78
C VAL A 320 10.16 -15.80 -14.78
N ARG A 321 10.83 -15.87 -13.63
CA ARG A 321 12.20 -15.41 -13.45
C ARG A 321 13.01 -16.25 -14.42
N HIS A 322 13.45 -15.66 -15.53
CA HIS A 322 14.56 -16.24 -16.25
C HIS A 322 15.69 -16.41 -15.22
N PRO A 323 16.25 -17.62 -15.07
CA PRO A 323 17.31 -17.85 -14.11
C PRO A 323 18.36 -16.78 -14.37
N ARG A 324 18.71 -16.00 -13.34
CA ARG A 324 19.82 -15.06 -13.40
C ARG A 324 21.00 -15.89 -13.89
N VAL A 325 21.38 -15.74 -15.17
CA VAL A 325 22.63 -16.28 -15.69
C VAL A 325 23.66 -15.76 -14.72
N LYS A 326 24.24 -16.68 -13.93
CA LYS A 326 25.37 -16.38 -13.07
C LYS A 326 26.33 -15.60 -13.94
N GLN A 327 26.50 -14.31 -13.67
CA GLN A 327 27.61 -13.56 -14.25
C GLN A 327 28.82 -14.38 -13.87
N ARG A 328 29.39 -15.08 -14.87
CA ARG A 328 30.68 -15.70 -14.75
C ARG A 328 31.59 -14.59 -14.28
N VAL A 329 32.04 -14.69 -13.04
CA VAL A 329 33.21 -13.99 -12.56
C VAL A 329 34.28 -14.31 -13.60
N ARG A 330 34.58 -13.36 -14.48
CA ARG A 330 35.79 -13.39 -15.27
C ARG A 330 36.92 -13.24 -14.26
N ALA A 331 37.39 -14.38 -13.77
CA ALA A 331 38.73 -14.51 -13.27
C ALA A 331 39.66 -14.17 -14.44
N ASN A 332 40.00 -12.89 -14.58
CA ASN A 332 41.13 -12.50 -15.39
C ASN A 332 42.38 -12.86 -14.59
N ALA A 333 42.84 -14.07 -14.85
CA ALA A 333 44.24 -14.42 -14.78
C ALA A 333 45.06 -13.32 -15.49
N ARG A 334 45.84 -12.58 -14.70
CA ARG A 334 47.13 -12.05 -15.16
C ARG A 334 48.16 -12.51 -14.14
N ALA A 335 48.64 -13.73 -14.35
CA ALA A 335 49.95 -14.15 -13.89
C ALA A 335 50.84 -14.30 -15.13
N ALA A 336 52.02 -13.69 -15.03
CA ALA A 336 53.27 -14.02 -15.72
C ALA A 336 53.38 -13.78 -17.24
N ALA A 337 54.09 -12.69 -17.58
CA ALA A 337 55.24 -12.60 -18.49
C ALA A 337 55.52 -11.09 -18.64
N VAL A 338 56.68 -10.50 -18.38
CA VAL A 338 58.06 -10.92 -18.66
C VAL A 338 58.98 -10.19 -17.67
N GLY A 339 59.89 -10.93 -17.05
CA GLY A 339 61.18 -10.35 -16.64
C GLY A 339 62.13 -10.40 -17.83
N ARG A 340 62.67 -9.24 -18.21
CA ARG A 340 64.04 -8.99 -18.67
C ARG A 340 64.19 -7.49 -18.91
#